data_AF-A0AAV9IJQ9-F1
#
_entry.id   AF-A0AAV9IJQ9-F1
#
_cell.length_a   1.000
_cell.length_b   1.000
_cell.length_c   1.000
_cell.angle_alpha   90.00
_cell.angle_beta   90.00
_cell.angle_gamma   90.00
#
_symmetry.space_group_name_H-M   'P 1'
#
loop_
_entity.id
_entity.type
_entity.pdbx_description
1 polymer ?
#
loop_
_entity_poly.entity_id
_entity_poly.type
_entity_poly.pdbx_seq_one_letter_code
_entity_poly.pdbx_strand_id
1 'polypeptide(L)'
;MPDETFLSQPPQNEQIFIYPENFPYRELDKKLQDELHSASELDPVLHAWCIEDSDESSVEMDASLSSEEEEEDCGCRGLLEDTTHHSVTDALKHVAVVYQFQFENELREAKLDIYGRVACVNLLRTLVFAERLSAEDTLKRWRDYVQKLGKGEIQLDTHLLQSYFPDDPLLHFAANFVVQDEWDD
;
A
#
# COMPACT_ATOMS: atom_id res chain seq x y z
N MET A 1 -42.04 -38.24 17.68
CA MET A 1 -42.13 -37.64 16.32
C MET A 1 -43.31 -36.67 16.34
N PRO A 2 -43.28 -35.49 15.68
CA PRO A 2 -42.18 -34.81 14.95
C PRO A 2 -41.98 -33.31 15.34
N ASP A 3 -40.92 -32.69 14.79
CA ASP A 3 -40.77 -31.33 14.16
C ASP A 3 -41.52 -30.07 14.69
N GLU A 4 -41.08 -28.80 14.58
CA GLU A 4 -40.14 -28.13 13.67
C GLU A 4 -39.87 -26.66 14.14
N THR A 5 -38.67 -26.16 13.83
CA THR A 5 -38.22 -24.81 13.40
C THR A 5 -38.59 -23.46 14.07
N PHE A 6 -37.48 -22.74 14.34
CA PHE A 6 -37.21 -21.32 14.52
C PHE A 6 -38.08 -20.31 13.76
N LEU A 7 -38.30 -19.13 14.37
CA LEU A 7 -38.21 -17.80 13.73
C LEU A 7 -38.00 -16.72 14.80
N SER A 8 -36.75 -16.37 15.08
CA SER A 8 -36.40 -15.11 15.78
C SER A 8 -36.11 -14.04 14.72
N GLN A 9 -36.87 -12.95 14.77
CA GLN A 9 -36.71 -11.78 13.91
C GLN A 9 -35.33 -11.13 14.11
N PRO A 10 -34.64 -10.67 13.05
CA PRO A 10 -33.49 -9.78 13.20
C PRO A 10 -33.98 -8.33 13.42
N PRO A 11 -33.31 -7.53 14.27
CA PRO A 11 -33.59 -6.11 14.39
C PRO A 11 -33.17 -5.37 13.12
N GLN A 12 -34.12 -4.62 12.56
CA GLN A 12 -33.94 -3.72 11.43
C GLN A 12 -33.12 -2.49 11.85
N ASN A 13 -31.89 -2.36 11.35
CA ASN A 13 -31.21 -1.08 11.13
C ASN A 13 -29.93 -1.30 10.31
N GLU A 14 -30.11 -1.70 9.05
CA GLU A 14 -29.09 -1.54 8.03
C GLU A 14 -29.40 -0.24 7.27
N GLN A 15 -28.62 0.81 7.52
CA GLN A 15 -28.54 1.91 6.55
C GLN A 15 -27.76 1.36 5.35
N ILE A 16 -28.50 0.87 4.37
CA ILE A 16 -27.97 0.47 3.07
C ILE A 16 -27.52 1.77 2.37
N PHE A 17 -26.22 2.00 2.29
CA PHE A 17 -25.66 2.97 1.36
C PHE A 17 -25.78 2.40 -0.05
N ILE A 18 -26.88 2.72 -0.73
CA ILE A 18 -27.04 2.46 -2.16
C ILE A 18 -26.14 3.47 -2.89
N TYR A 19 -24.99 3.02 -3.36
CA TYR A 19 -24.23 3.78 -4.35
C TYR A 19 -25.05 3.82 -5.66
N PRO A 20 -25.21 4.99 -6.30
CA PRO A 20 -25.86 5.05 -7.61
C PRO A 20 -25.03 4.26 -8.63
N GLU A 21 -25.65 3.28 -9.30
CA GLU A 21 -25.05 2.41 -10.33
C GLU A 21 -24.55 3.14 -11.60
N ASN A 22 -24.63 4.47 -11.64
CA ASN A 22 -24.10 5.28 -12.73
C ASN A 22 -23.11 6.30 -12.18
N PHE A 23 -21.84 5.89 -12.04
CA PHE A 23 -20.75 6.85 -12.13
C PHE A 23 -20.69 7.34 -13.59
N PRO A 24 -20.83 8.64 -13.88
CA PRO A 24 -20.63 9.14 -15.23
C PRO A 24 -19.14 9.03 -15.59
N TYR A 25 -18.73 7.88 -16.12
CA TYR A 25 -17.54 7.74 -16.94
C TYR A 25 -17.81 8.49 -18.25
N ARG A 26 -17.61 9.80 -18.25
CA ARG A 26 -17.33 10.69 -19.38
C ARG A 26 -17.71 12.11 -19.00
N GLU A 27 -16.72 12.82 -18.51
CA GLU A 27 -16.39 14.18 -18.94
C GLU A 27 -15.05 14.48 -18.29
N LEU A 28 -13.98 13.97 -18.92
CA LEU A 28 -12.65 14.53 -18.72
C LEU A 28 -12.79 16.00 -19.13
N ASP A 29 -12.80 16.88 -18.14
CA ASP A 29 -13.09 18.29 -18.27
C ASP A 29 -12.24 18.88 -19.41
N LYS A 30 -12.88 19.41 -20.47
CA LYS A 30 -12.19 20.02 -21.62
C LYS A 30 -11.14 21.04 -21.17
N LYS A 31 -11.38 21.65 -20.02
CA LYS A 31 -10.50 22.59 -19.34
C LYS A 31 -9.13 22.00 -18.98
N LEU A 32 -9.08 20.72 -18.58
CA LEU A 32 -7.84 20.02 -18.24
C LEU A 32 -7.03 19.67 -19.51
N GLN A 33 -7.71 19.40 -20.62
CA GLN A 33 -7.06 19.16 -21.92
C GLN A 33 -6.47 20.45 -22.52
N ASP A 34 -7.18 21.58 -22.40
CA ASP A 34 -6.69 22.88 -22.86
C ASP A 34 -5.51 23.39 -22.00
N GLU A 35 -5.50 23.10 -20.70
CA GLU A 35 -4.35 23.39 -19.82
C GLU A 35 -3.12 22.56 -20.18
N LEU A 36 -3.29 21.27 -20.50
CA LEU A 36 -2.19 20.41 -20.96
C LEU A 36 -1.63 20.86 -22.31
N HIS A 37 -2.50 21.34 -23.21
CA HIS A 37 -2.08 21.85 -24.52
C HIS A 37 -1.38 23.21 -24.43
N SER A 38 -1.75 24.06 -23.46
CA SER A 38 -1.06 25.33 -23.18
C SER A 38 0.29 25.12 -22.47
N ALA A 39 0.44 24.07 -21.66
CA ALA A 39 1.70 23.73 -21.01
C ALA A 39 2.76 23.19 -22.01
N SER A 40 2.34 22.76 -23.20
CA SER A 40 3.23 22.31 -24.28
C SER A 40 3.94 23.45 -25.03
N GLU A 41 3.60 24.73 -24.78
CA GLU A 41 4.20 25.89 -25.47
C GLU A 41 5.33 26.58 -24.68
N LEU A 42 5.78 26.00 -23.56
CA LEU A 42 6.88 26.53 -22.76
C LEU A 42 7.96 25.47 -22.48
N ASP A 43 8.65 25.02 -23.54
CA ASP A 43 10.06 24.62 -23.42
C ASP A 43 10.79 24.61 -24.79
N PRO A 44 11.59 25.64 -25.14
CA PRO A 44 12.40 25.62 -26.35
C PRO A 44 13.83 25.08 -26.14
N VAL A 45 14.15 24.41 -25.03
CA VAL A 45 15.55 24.01 -24.76
C VAL A 45 15.68 22.54 -24.37
N LEU A 46 15.31 21.62 -25.26
CA LEU A 46 15.86 20.25 -25.24
C LEU A 46 15.92 19.59 -26.63
N HIS A 47 16.14 20.39 -27.68
CA HIS A 47 16.50 19.91 -29.03
C HIS A 47 18.04 19.86 -29.23
N ALA A 48 18.80 19.56 -28.17
CA ALA A 48 20.26 19.54 -28.20
C ALA A 48 20.86 18.13 -27.99
N TRP A 49 20.16 17.09 -28.44
CA TRP A 49 20.77 15.77 -28.67
C TRP A 49 20.77 15.49 -30.18
N CYS A 50 21.33 16.45 -30.94
CA CYS A 50 21.87 16.16 -32.25
C CYS A 50 23.17 15.37 -32.03
N ILE A 51 23.12 14.07 -32.35
CA ILE A 51 24.31 13.26 -32.56
C ILE A 51 24.96 13.78 -33.84
N GLU A 52 26.09 14.45 -33.71
CA GLU A 52 27.06 14.61 -34.80
C GLU A 52 28.42 14.16 -34.29
N ASP A 53 29.00 13.21 -35.01
CA ASP A 53 30.33 12.67 -34.80
C ASP A 53 31.42 13.75 -34.94
N SER A 54 32.56 13.48 -34.30
CA SER A 54 33.93 13.92 -34.64
C SER A 54 34.59 15.08 -33.85
N ASP A 55 35.65 14.66 -33.15
CA ASP A 55 36.96 15.29 -32.91
C ASP A 55 37.21 16.29 -31.76
N GLU A 56 38.02 15.78 -30.81
CA GLU A 56 39.07 16.38 -29.98
C GLU A 56 38.98 17.87 -29.57
N SER A 57 38.71 18.13 -28.28
CA SER A 57 39.43 19.16 -27.52
C SER A 57 39.17 19.06 -26.02
N SER A 58 40.26 18.96 -25.25
CA SER A 58 40.28 18.95 -23.79
C SER A 58 39.69 20.22 -23.18
N VAL A 59 38.69 20.04 -22.31
CA VAL A 59 38.29 21.06 -21.32
C VAL A 59 38.23 20.39 -19.95
N GLU A 60 39.20 20.74 -19.11
CA GLU A 60 39.14 20.48 -17.67
C GLU A 60 38.01 21.35 -17.10
N MET A 61 36.87 20.72 -16.79
CA MET A 61 35.80 21.35 -16.02
C MET A 61 35.87 20.84 -14.59
N ASP A 62 36.53 21.65 -13.76
CA ASP A 62 36.41 21.62 -12.31
C ASP A 62 35.01 22.16 -11.96
N ALA A 63 34.01 21.29 -12.08
CA ALA A 63 32.70 21.51 -11.52
C ALA A 63 32.63 20.69 -10.24
N SER A 64 32.90 21.35 -9.12
CA SER A 64 32.42 20.92 -7.80
C SER A 64 30.90 20.83 -7.85
N LEU A 65 30.39 19.71 -8.36
CA LEU A 65 29.03 19.27 -8.15
C LEU A 65 28.98 18.83 -6.69
N SER A 66 28.69 19.79 -5.82
CA SER A 66 28.03 19.50 -4.55
C SER A 66 26.72 18.83 -4.93
N SER A 67 26.71 17.50 -4.99
CA SER A 67 25.49 16.71 -5.02
C SER A 67 24.81 16.97 -3.68
N GLU A 68 23.97 18.00 -3.66
CA GLU A 68 22.83 18.06 -2.76
C GLU A 68 22.00 16.83 -3.15
N GLU A 69 22.31 15.69 -2.51
CA GLU A 69 21.43 14.54 -2.52
C GLU A 69 20.13 15.07 -1.91
N GLU A 70 19.17 15.42 -2.76
CA GLU A 70 17.78 15.54 -2.35
C GLU A 70 17.44 14.17 -1.77
N GLU A 71 17.54 14.04 -0.44
CA GLU A 71 16.98 12.91 0.28
C GLU A 71 15.50 12.91 -0.09
N GLU A 72 15.12 12.08 -1.07
CA GLU A 72 13.73 11.78 -1.36
C GLU A 72 13.13 11.31 -0.04
N ASP A 73 12.36 12.20 0.60
CA ASP A 73 11.72 11.99 1.89
C ASP A 73 10.66 10.91 1.69
N CYS A 74 11.12 9.65 1.65
CA CYS A 74 10.35 8.44 1.38
C CYS A 74 9.51 8.11 2.62
N GLY A 75 8.56 8.97 2.93
CA GLY A 75 7.68 8.83 4.08
C GLY A 75 6.90 7.52 4.02
N CYS A 76 7.14 6.64 4.98
CA CYS A 76 6.39 5.42 5.19
C CYS A 76 5.28 5.65 6.23
N ARG A 77 4.02 5.58 5.83
CA ARG A 77 2.90 5.66 6.80
C ARG A 77 2.94 4.48 7.78
N GLY A 78 2.56 4.67 9.04
CA GLY A 78 2.58 3.65 10.09
C GLY A 78 1.44 2.63 9.97
N LEU A 79 1.63 1.37 10.33
CA LEU A 79 0.64 0.29 10.11
C LEU A 79 -0.66 0.44 10.94
N LEU A 80 -0.55 0.97 12.15
CA LEU A 80 -1.63 1.00 13.15
C LEU A 80 -2.05 2.42 13.56
N GLU A 81 -1.46 3.44 12.93
CA GLU A 81 -1.66 4.84 13.25
C GLU A 81 -1.41 5.73 12.03
N ASP A 82 -2.01 6.93 12.03
CA ASP A 82 -1.83 7.92 10.96
C ASP A 82 -0.60 8.79 11.21
N THR A 83 0.55 8.14 11.34
CA THR A 83 1.86 8.79 11.46
C THR A 83 2.71 8.42 10.26
N THR A 84 3.65 9.30 9.89
CA THR A 84 4.61 9.04 8.83
C THR A 84 5.98 8.85 9.47
N HIS A 85 6.67 7.79 9.06
CA HIS A 85 8.02 7.44 9.50
C HIS A 85 9.00 7.62 8.35
N HIS A 86 10.28 7.86 8.67
CA HIS A 86 11.34 8.03 7.68
C HIS A 86 11.65 6.76 6.88
N SER A 87 11.23 5.58 7.38
CA SER A 87 11.46 4.30 6.70
C SER A 87 10.45 3.22 7.12
N VAL A 88 10.34 2.16 6.31
CA VAL A 88 9.59 0.93 6.64
C VAL A 88 10.08 0.34 7.96
N THR A 89 11.39 0.25 8.13
CA THR A 89 12.02 -0.31 9.33
C THR A 89 11.61 0.45 10.58
N ASP A 90 11.54 1.79 10.51
CA ASP A 90 11.11 2.60 11.64
C ASP A 90 9.62 2.43 11.95
N ALA A 91 8.78 2.33 10.92
CA ALA A 91 7.36 2.02 11.08
C ALA A 91 7.16 0.65 11.76
N LEU A 92 7.90 -0.38 11.34
CA LEU A 92 7.84 -1.71 11.93
C LEU A 92 8.38 -1.75 13.37
N LYS A 93 9.49 -1.07 13.65
CA LYS A 93 10.03 -0.94 15.01
C LYS A 93 9.06 -0.22 15.94
N HIS A 94 8.45 0.86 15.46
CA HIS A 94 7.48 1.62 16.23
C HIS A 94 6.31 0.74 16.67
N VAL A 95 5.70 -0.01 15.75
CA VAL A 95 4.58 -0.89 16.12
C VAL A 95 5.00 -2.06 17.02
N ALA A 96 6.21 -2.56 16.87
CA ALA A 96 6.75 -3.60 17.75
C ALA A 96 6.93 -3.09 19.19
N VAL A 97 7.32 -1.83 19.38
CA VAL A 97 7.53 -1.24 20.72
C VAL A 97 6.20 -0.77 21.33
N VAL A 98 5.41 0.00 20.59
CA VAL A 98 4.22 0.65 21.12
C VAL A 98 3.06 -0.33 21.29
N TYR A 99 2.85 -1.21 20.31
CA TYR A 99 1.71 -2.13 20.28
C TYR A 99 2.09 -3.59 20.57
N GLN A 100 3.36 -3.86 20.89
CA GLN A 100 3.87 -5.23 21.07
C GLN A 100 3.55 -6.13 19.87
N PHE A 101 3.56 -5.55 18.67
CA PHE A 101 3.15 -6.21 17.44
C PHE A 101 4.34 -6.45 16.51
N GLN A 102 4.75 -7.71 16.38
CA GLN A 102 5.85 -8.12 15.50
C GLN A 102 5.30 -8.61 14.16
N PHE A 103 4.94 -7.66 13.30
CA PHE A 103 4.29 -7.92 12.00
C PHE A 103 5.00 -9.00 11.17
N GLU A 104 6.32 -8.93 11.06
CA GLU A 104 7.13 -9.89 10.29
C GLU A 104 7.00 -11.32 10.81
N ASN A 105 6.97 -11.49 12.13
CA ASN A 105 6.85 -12.80 12.75
C ASN A 105 5.45 -13.38 12.53
N GLU A 106 4.41 -12.56 12.62
CA GLU A 106 3.04 -13.02 12.36
C GLU A 106 2.83 -13.40 10.88
N LEU A 107 3.44 -12.67 9.94
CA LEU A 107 3.45 -13.08 8.52
C LEU A 107 4.20 -14.40 8.29
N ARG A 108 5.34 -14.60 8.97
CA ARG A 108 6.14 -15.84 8.88
C ARG A 108 5.35 -17.04 9.41
N GLU A 109 4.74 -16.90 10.58
CA GLU A 109 3.94 -17.97 11.21
C GLU A 109 2.75 -18.40 10.36
N ALA A 110 2.13 -17.46 9.65
CA ALA A 110 0.97 -17.73 8.81
C ALA A 110 1.32 -18.36 7.45
N LYS A 111 2.61 -18.42 7.07
CA LYS A 111 3.10 -19.03 5.81
C LYS A 111 2.37 -18.53 4.57
N LEU A 112 2.07 -17.23 4.53
CA LEU A 112 1.34 -16.60 3.44
C LEU A 112 2.24 -16.40 2.22
N ASP A 113 1.64 -16.55 1.03
CA ASP A 113 2.28 -16.18 -0.23
C ASP A 113 2.35 -14.65 -0.40
N ILE A 114 2.98 -14.21 -1.50
CA ILE A 114 3.17 -12.77 -1.80
C ILE A 114 1.84 -12.01 -1.72
N TYR A 115 0.78 -12.55 -2.32
CA TYR A 115 -0.53 -11.90 -2.35
C TYR A 115 -1.21 -11.88 -0.99
N GLY A 116 -1.10 -12.95 -0.20
CA GLY A 116 -1.57 -12.99 1.18
C GLY A 116 -0.89 -11.94 2.05
N ARG A 117 0.44 -11.76 1.93
CA ARG A 117 1.19 -10.75 2.69
C ARG A 117 0.78 -9.32 2.33
N VAL A 118 0.62 -9.04 1.03
CA VAL A 118 0.13 -7.74 0.53
C VAL A 118 -1.28 -7.46 1.08
N ALA A 119 -2.18 -8.43 1.00
CA ALA A 119 -3.53 -8.29 1.54
C ALA A 119 -3.55 -8.03 3.05
N CYS A 120 -2.62 -8.61 3.80
CA CYS A 120 -2.51 -8.38 5.23
C CYS A 120 -2.12 -6.93 5.56
N VAL A 121 -1.21 -6.30 4.80
CA VAL A 121 -0.90 -4.88 4.99
C VAL A 121 -2.15 -4.03 4.73
N ASN A 122 -2.80 -4.22 3.58
CA ASN A 122 -3.99 -3.45 3.21
C ASN A 122 -5.19 -3.69 4.13
N LEU A 123 -5.30 -4.88 4.73
CA LEU A 123 -6.30 -5.14 5.76
C LEU A 123 -6.07 -4.26 6.99
N LEU A 124 -4.84 -4.18 7.50
CA LEU A 124 -4.52 -3.26 8.61
C LEU A 124 -4.91 -1.82 8.24
N ARG A 125 -4.60 -1.40 7.02
CA ARG A 125 -4.97 -0.06 6.53
C ARG A 125 -6.48 0.14 6.52
N THR A 126 -7.22 -0.82 6.01
CA THR A 126 -8.68 -0.72 5.93
C THR A 126 -9.29 -0.61 7.34
N LEU A 127 -8.84 -1.45 8.27
CA LEU A 127 -9.32 -1.46 9.65
C LEU A 127 -9.00 -0.14 10.40
N VAL A 128 -7.82 0.43 10.17
CA VAL A 128 -7.35 1.65 10.87
C VAL A 128 -7.91 2.92 10.22
N PHE A 129 -7.83 3.06 8.90
CA PHE A 129 -8.13 4.31 8.22
C PHE A 129 -9.58 4.40 7.74
N ALA A 130 -10.15 3.29 7.24
CA ALA A 130 -11.53 3.27 6.76
C ALA A 130 -12.52 2.98 7.91
N GLU A 131 -12.25 1.94 8.71
CA GLU A 131 -13.14 1.56 9.82
C GLU A 131 -12.84 2.29 11.14
N ARG A 132 -11.67 2.95 11.27
CA ARG A 132 -11.26 3.70 12.46
C ARG A 132 -11.31 2.88 13.75
N LEU A 133 -10.95 1.60 13.64
CA LEU A 133 -10.92 0.71 14.80
C LEU A 133 -9.77 1.08 15.74
N SER A 134 -9.91 0.69 17.00
CA SER A 134 -8.81 0.74 17.95
C SER A 134 -7.67 -0.19 17.50
N ALA A 135 -6.44 0.07 17.95
CA ALA A 135 -5.31 -0.82 17.63
C ALA A 135 -5.55 -2.25 18.13
N GLU A 136 -6.19 -2.41 19.29
CA GLU A 136 -6.53 -3.73 19.86
C GLU A 136 -7.54 -4.48 18.98
N ASP A 137 -8.63 -3.83 18.58
CA ASP A 137 -9.66 -4.44 17.74
C ASP A 137 -9.13 -4.73 16.33
N THR A 138 -8.31 -3.81 15.80
CA THR A 138 -7.62 -3.97 14.51
C THR A 138 -6.77 -5.23 14.53
N LEU A 139 -5.87 -5.36 15.50
CA LEU A 139 -4.98 -6.52 15.61
C LEU A 139 -5.76 -7.81 15.81
N LYS A 140 -6.84 -7.78 16.60
CA LYS A 140 -7.69 -8.95 16.81
C LYS A 140 -8.31 -9.46 15.50
N ARG A 141 -8.94 -8.56 14.73
CA ARG A 141 -9.57 -8.93 13.44
C ARG A 141 -8.54 -9.34 12.40
N TRP A 142 -7.43 -8.61 12.35
CA TRP A 142 -6.33 -8.89 11.44
C TRP A 142 -5.73 -10.28 11.69
N ARG A 143 -5.43 -10.61 12.95
CA ARG A 143 -4.90 -11.94 13.33
C ARG A 143 -5.84 -13.07 12.97
N ASP A 144 -7.14 -12.90 13.23
CA ASP A 144 -8.15 -13.89 12.88
C ASP A 144 -8.16 -14.15 11.36
N TYR A 145 -8.13 -13.10 10.55
CA TYR A 145 -8.05 -13.21 9.09
C TYR A 145 -6.76 -13.90 8.64
N VAL A 146 -5.60 -13.43 9.11
CA VAL A 146 -4.28 -13.97 8.75
C VAL A 146 -4.17 -15.45 9.07
N GLN A 147 -4.59 -15.86 10.27
CA GLN A 147 -4.53 -17.25 10.72
C GLN A 147 -5.48 -18.14 9.91
N LYS A 148 -6.70 -17.68 9.63
CA LYS A 148 -7.64 -18.42 8.77
C LYS A 148 -7.14 -18.53 7.34
N LEU A 149 -6.53 -17.47 6.81
CA LEU A 149 -5.96 -17.45 5.46
C LEU A 149 -4.78 -18.42 5.36
N GLY A 150 -3.86 -18.39 6.33
CA GLY A 150 -2.70 -19.29 6.38
C GLY A 150 -3.07 -20.77 6.53
N LYS A 151 -4.21 -21.06 7.17
CA LYS A 151 -4.77 -22.43 7.26
C LYS A 151 -5.59 -22.83 6.04
N GLY A 152 -5.86 -21.91 5.11
CA GLY A 152 -6.75 -22.14 3.97
C GLY A 152 -8.23 -22.29 4.36
N GLU A 153 -8.63 -21.82 5.54
CA GLU A 153 -10.04 -21.84 6.00
C GLU A 153 -10.88 -20.78 5.27
N ILE A 154 -10.23 -19.72 4.77
CA ILE A 154 -10.85 -18.67 3.96
C ILE A 154 -10.05 -18.46 2.68
N GLN A 155 -10.73 -17.89 1.67
CA GLN A 155 -10.07 -17.44 0.45
C GLN A 155 -9.53 -16.02 0.63
N LEU A 156 -8.47 -15.71 -0.12
CA LEU A 156 -7.93 -14.36 -0.21
C LEU A 156 -9.00 -13.40 -0.75
N ASP A 157 -9.29 -12.34 -0.02
CA ASP A 157 -10.11 -11.25 -0.53
C ASP A 157 -9.29 -10.40 -1.52
N THR A 158 -9.64 -10.48 -2.80
CA THR A 158 -8.93 -9.76 -3.87
C THR A 158 -9.07 -8.24 -3.78
N HIS A 159 -10.07 -7.72 -3.06
CA HIS A 159 -10.19 -6.28 -2.83
C HIS A 159 -9.02 -5.73 -2.00
N LEU A 160 -8.44 -6.58 -1.14
CA LEU A 160 -7.27 -6.22 -0.33
C LEU A 160 -5.95 -6.20 -1.12
N LEU A 161 -5.96 -6.57 -2.41
CA LEU A 161 -4.77 -6.42 -3.26
C LEU A 161 -4.64 -5.00 -3.85
N GLN A 162 -5.68 -4.19 -3.73
CA GLN A 162 -5.63 -2.80 -4.14
C GLN A 162 -4.86 -1.99 -3.10
N SER A 163 -3.82 -1.29 -3.54
CA SER A 163 -3.04 -0.44 -2.65
C SER A 163 -3.91 0.65 -2.06
N TYR A 164 -3.82 0.83 -0.74
CA TYR A 164 -4.50 1.93 -0.06
C TYR A 164 -3.82 3.29 -0.32
N PHE A 165 -2.48 3.29 -0.49
CA PHE A 165 -1.68 4.48 -0.78
C PHE A 165 -0.90 4.32 -2.09
N PRO A 166 -0.69 5.40 -2.87
CA PRO A 166 0.25 5.35 -3.99
C PRO A 166 1.67 5.07 -3.45
N ASP A 167 2.42 4.22 -4.17
CA ASP A 167 3.83 3.89 -3.89
C ASP A 167 4.13 3.48 -2.43
N ASP A 168 3.27 2.66 -1.82
CA ASP A 168 3.39 2.26 -0.41
C ASP A 168 4.63 1.35 -0.17
N PRO A 169 5.65 1.85 0.57
CA PRO A 169 6.87 1.08 0.86
C PRO A 169 6.60 -0.21 1.63
N LEU A 170 5.53 -0.27 2.44
CA LEU A 170 5.18 -1.48 3.19
C LEU A 170 4.62 -2.59 2.29
N LEU A 171 4.01 -2.25 1.15
CA LEU A 171 3.58 -3.26 0.19
C LEU A 171 4.78 -3.86 -0.55
N HIS A 172 5.75 -3.03 -0.92
CA HIS A 172 7.01 -3.51 -1.48
C HIS A 172 7.75 -4.41 -0.48
N PHE A 173 7.80 -4.01 0.79
CA PHE A 173 8.33 -4.84 1.86
C PHE A 173 7.59 -6.18 1.97
N ALA A 174 6.25 -6.17 2.05
CA ALA A 174 5.46 -7.39 2.18
C ALA A 174 5.59 -8.32 0.96
N ALA A 175 5.72 -7.75 -0.25
CA ALA A 175 5.94 -8.52 -1.46
C ALA A 175 7.33 -9.19 -1.46
N ASN A 176 8.37 -8.45 -1.07
CA ASN A 176 9.76 -8.91 -1.05
C ASN A 176 10.15 -9.65 0.23
N PHE A 177 9.26 -9.74 1.22
CA PHE A 177 9.55 -10.43 2.48
C PHE A 177 9.91 -11.88 2.20
N VAL A 178 11.19 -12.24 2.33
CA VAL A 178 11.61 -13.62 2.14
C VAL A 178 11.44 -14.33 3.48
N VAL A 179 10.51 -15.27 3.53
CA VAL A 179 10.52 -16.29 4.58
C VAL A 179 11.73 -17.16 4.24
N GLN A 180 12.85 -16.93 4.90
CA GLN A 180 13.92 -17.91 4.91
C GLN A 180 13.34 -19.15 5.59
N ASP A 181 12.83 -20.09 4.80
CA ASP A 181 12.74 -21.47 5.25
C ASP A 181 14.20 -21.88 5.48
N GLU A 182 14.55 -22.13 6.74
CA GLU A 182 15.74 -22.91 7.06
C GLU A 182 15.59 -24.23 6.29
N TRP A 183 16.39 -24.37 5.23
CA TRP A 183 16.69 -25.67 4.67
C TRP A 183 17.56 -26.38 5.72
N ASP A 184 16.91 -26.91 6.75
CA ASP A 184 17.51 -27.89 7.65
C ASP A 184 17.66 -29.19 6.85
N ASP A 185 18.86 -29.37 6.28
CA ASP A 185 19.37 -30.64 5.74
C ASP A 185 19.55 -31.70 6.85
#